data_AF-A0A804Q6I3-F1
#
_entry.id   AF-A0A804Q6I3-F1
#
_cell.length_a   1.000
_cell.length_b   1.000
_cell.length_c   1.000
_cell.angle_alpha   90.00
_cell.angle_beta   90.00
_cell.angle_gamma   90.00
#
_symmetry.space_group_name_H-M   'P 1'
#
loop_
_entity.id
_entity.type
_entity.pdbx_description
1 polymer ?
#
loop_
_entity_poly.entity_id
_entity_poly.type
_entity_poly.pdbx_seq_one_letter_code
_entity_poly.pdbx_strand_id
1 'polypeptide(L)'
;MGLSAIRISSDTSAFPYTHRRGHRFAIRISCIISETFRLGLPSVRWFVMGDDDTVFFPDNLLTVLNKFDNRQPYYIGFSYGMAYGGGGFAISRPLAEHLTLKYALWLSSNIVLQSAFKDPRPHNGHGCYSTI
;
A
#
# COMPACT_ATOMS: atom_id res chain seq x y z
N MET A 1 26.26 7.32 6.22
CA MET A 1 24.98 6.91 5.60
C MET A 1 24.71 7.82 4.42
N GLY A 2 24.64 7.28 3.20
CA GLY A 2 24.28 8.07 2.01
C GLY A 2 22.76 8.24 1.96
N LEU A 3 22.29 9.44 1.60
CA LEU A 3 20.88 9.70 1.34
C LEU A 3 20.34 8.68 0.32
N SER A 4 19.24 8.03 0.66
CA SER A 4 18.49 7.16 -0.26
C SER A 4 18.18 7.92 -1.55
N ALA A 5 18.38 7.29 -2.70
CA ALA A 5 18.09 7.93 -3.99
C ALA A 5 16.61 8.35 -4.04
N ILE A 6 16.36 9.65 -4.21
CA ILE A 6 15.01 10.19 -4.44
C ILE A 6 14.53 9.67 -5.81
N ARG A 7 13.31 9.15 -5.85
CA ARG A 7 12.65 8.73 -7.10
C ARG A 7 11.27 9.35 -7.19
N ILE A 8 10.89 9.70 -8.41
CA ILE A 8 9.57 10.24 -8.74
C ILE A 8 8.81 9.14 -9.46
N SER A 9 7.59 8.85 -9.00
CA SER A 9 6.75 7.83 -9.63
C SER A 9 6.17 8.30 -10.95
N SER A 10 5.93 7.38 -11.89
CA SER A 10 5.41 7.71 -13.23
C SER A 10 4.07 8.46 -13.18
N ASP A 11 3.77 9.19 -14.25
CA ASP A 11 2.47 9.86 -14.40
C ASP A 11 1.32 8.83 -14.45
N THR A 12 0.23 9.15 -13.75
CA THR A 12 -0.97 8.31 -13.68
C THR A 12 -2.19 8.95 -14.36
N SER A 13 -2.02 10.10 -15.04
CA SER A 13 -3.12 10.86 -15.65
C SER A 13 -3.84 10.08 -16.76
N ALA A 14 -3.11 9.26 -17.50
CA ALA A 14 -3.64 8.43 -18.59
C ALA A 14 -4.43 7.21 -18.12
N PHE A 15 -4.43 6.92 -16.81
CA PHE A 15 -5.03 5.69 -16.29
C PHE A 15 -6.56 5.83 -16.23
N PRO A 16 -7.34 5.04 -17.00
CA PRO A 16 -8.79 5.03 -16.88
C PRO A 16 -9.23 4.60 -15.48
N TYR A 17 -10.08 5.43 -14.87
CA TYR A 17 -10.66 5.17 -13.56
C TYR A 17 -12.18 5.33 -13.65
N THR A 18 -12.89 4.21 -13.66
CA THR A 18 -14.35 4.18 -13.85
C THR A 18 -15.11 3.94 -12.54
N HIS A 19 -14.39 3.72 -11.43
CA HIS A 19 -14.98 3.38 -10.14
C HIS A 19 -15.54 4.63 -9.43
N ARG A 20 -16.83 4.89 -9.61
CA ARG A 20 -17.48 6.11 -9.10
C ARG A 20 -17.43 6.30 -7.57
N ARG A 21 -17.33 5.22 -6.80
CA ARG A 21 -17.27 5.24 -5.33
C ARG A 21 -15.87 5.23 -4.75
N GLY A 22 -14.86 4.91 -5.55
CA GLY A 22 -13.49 4.86 -5.09
C GLY A 22 -12.79 6.17 -5.45
N HIS A 23 -11.63 6.39 -4.84
CA HIS A 23 -10.82 7.56 -5.16
C HIS A 23 -9.69 7.21 -6.13
N ARG A 24 -9.41 8.14 -7.05
CA ARG A 24 -8.32 8.01 -8.04
C ARG A 24 -6.95 7.87 -7.39
N PHE A 25 -6.76 8.31 -6.13
CA PHE A 25 -5.51 8.13 -5.39
C PHE A 25 -5.11 6.65 -5.26
N ALA A 26 -6.06 5.71 -5.31
CA ALA A 26 -5.77 4.28 -5.29
C ALA A 26 -4.84 3.86 -6.44
N ILE A 27 -5.02 4.46 -7.65
CA ILE A 27 -4.10 4.23 -8.78
C ILE A 27 -2.70 4.71 -8.42
N ARG A 28 -2.60 5.92 -7.84
CA ARG A 28 -1.31 6.54 -7.49
C ARG A 28 -0.57 5.70 -6.46
N ILE A 29 -1.27 5.26 -5.41
CA ILE A 29 -0.73 4.38 -4.36
C ILE A 29 -0.27 3.05 -4.98
N SER A 30 -1.10 2.38 -5.77
CA SER A 30 -0.73 1.13 -6.43
C SER A 30 0.49 1.31 -7.35
N CYS A 31 0.57 2.42 -8.09
CA CYS A 31 1.71 2.73 -8.95
C CYS A 31 3.00 2.90 -8.13
N ILE A 32 2.98 3.73 -7.09
CA ILE A 32 4.14 3.99 -6.21
C ILE A 32 4.63 2.69 -5.56
N ILE A 33 3.72 1.88 -5.01
CA ILE A 33 4.05 0.58 -4.43
C ILE A 33 4.69 -0.33 -5.48
N SER A 34 4.08 -0.43 -6.68
CA SER A 34 4.55 -1.33 -7.74
C SER A 34 5.91 -0.90 -8.30
N GLU A 35 6.16 0.39 -8.43
CA GLU A 35 7.46 0.92 -8.85
C GLU A 35 8.52 0.73 -7.78
N THR A 36 8.18 0.97 -6.51
CA THR A 36 9.09 0.77 -5.38
C THR A 36 9.45 -0.71 -5.22
N PHE A 37 8.47 -1.62 -5.36
CA PHE A 37 8.69 -3.06 -5.31
C PHE A 37 9.63 -3.52 -6.45
N ARG A 38 9.43 -3.00 -7.66
CA ARG A 38 10.27 -3.32 -8.83
C ARG A 38 11.71 -2.82 -8.74
N LEU A 39 12.05 -1.97 -7.75
CA LEU A 39 13.45 -1.65 -7.47
C LEU A 39 14.25 -2.88 -7.00
N GLY A 40 13.59 -3.96 -6.59
CA GLY A 40 14.26 -5.24 -6.29
C GLY A 40 15.20 -5.17 -5.09
N LEU A 41 14.99 -4.23 -4.17
CA LEU A 41 15.85 -4.07 -3.00
C LEU A 41 15.88 -5.35 -2.15
N PRO A 42 17.08 -5.84 -1.77
CA PRO A 42 17.21 -7.07 -1.02
C PRO A 42 16.62 -6.92 0.39
N SER A 43 16.05 -8.01 0.93
CA SER A 43 15.61 -8.12 2.32
C SER A 43 14.54 -7.11 2.79
N VAL A 44 13.84 -6.43 1.88
CA VAL A 44 12.67 -5.60 2.23
C VAL A 44 11.54 -6.49 2.72
N ARG A 45 11.04 -6.21 3.93
CA ARG A 45 9.91 -6.91 4.59
C ARG A 45 8.61 -6.13 4.54
N TRP A 46 8.72 -4.80 4.64
CA TRP A 46 7.59 -3.88 4.71
C TRP A 46 7.84 -2.68 3.80
N PHE A 47 6.80 -2.22 3.12
CA PHE A 47 6.76 -0.94 2.43
C PHE A 47 5.89 -0.01 3.27
N VAL A 48 6.43 1.14 3.65
CA VAL A 48 5.77 2.13 4.51
C VAL A 48 5.55 3.37 3.68
N MET A 49 4.34 3.91 3.69
CA MET A 49 3.94 5.08 2.92
C MET A 49 3.22 6.06 3.84
N GLY A 50 3.53 7.34 3.69
CA GLY A 50 2.85 8.46 4.36
C GLY A 50 2.73 9.63 3.39
N ASP A 51 1.95 10.63 3.80
CA ASP A 51 1.83 11.91 3.09
C ASP A 51 3.02 12.83 3.43
N ASP A 52 3.08 14.00 2.80
CA ASP A 52 4.15 14.99 2.98
C ASP A 52 4.17 15.65 4.36
N ASP A 53 3.10 15.47 5.14
CA ASP A 53 2.95 15.89 6.54
C ASP A 53 3.05 14.72 7.54
N THR A 54 3.39 13.51 7.08
CA THR A 54 3.51 12.33 7.94
C THR A 54 4.93 12.17 8.50
N VAL A 55 5.05 12.05 9.82
CA VAL A 55 6.31 11.71 10.51
C VAL A 55 6.21 10.31 11.11
N PHE A 56 7.15 9.43 10.73
CA PHE A 56 7.27 8.10 11.32
C PHE A 56 8.32 8.07 12.42
N PHE A 57 7.99 7.40 13.52
CA PHE A 57 8.94 7.03 14.57
C PHE A 57 9.37 5.57 14.34
N PRO A 58 10.59 5.32 13.83
CA PRO A 58 10.99 3.99 13.37
C PRO A 58 10.86 2.90 14.44
N ASP A 59 11.24 3.19 15.68
CA ASP A 59 11.19 2.21 16.78
C ASP A 59 9.74 1.81 17.13
N ASN A 60 8.83 2.78 17.17
CA ASN A 60 7.41 2.53 17.43
C ASN A 60 6.80 1.75 16.27
N LEU A 61 7.11 2.15 15.04
CA LEU A 61 6.64 1.47 13.85
C LEU A 61 7.12 0.01 13.82
N LEU A 62 8.41 -0.23 14.02
CA LEU A 62 8.99 -1.57 14.09
C LEU A 62 8.38 -2.41 15.21
N THR A 63 8.10 -1.81 16.37
CA THR A 63 7.42 -2.49 17.49
C THR A 63 6.04 -3.00 17.10
N VAL A 64 5.29 -2.25 16.28
CA VAL A 64 4.00 -2.70 15.75
C VAL A 64 4.19 -3.76 14.67
N LEU A 65 5.03 -3.50 13.67
CA LEU A 65 5.22 -4.40 12.52
C LEU A 65 5.81 -5.75 12.93
N ASN A 66 6.64 -5.82 13.98
CA ASN A 66 7.22 -7.06 14.48
C ASN A 66 6.19 -8.00 15.13
N LYS A 67 4.96 -7.55 15.36
CA LYS A 67 3.85 -8.41 15.82
C LYS A 67 3.27 -9.28 14.70
N PHE A 68 3.62 -8.99 13.44
CA PHE A 68 3.06 -9.64 12.25
C PHE A 68 4.10 -10.48 11.52
N ASP A 69 3.68 -11.66 11.04
CA ASP A 69 4.48 -12.44 10.11
C ASP A 69 4.54 -11.74 8.74
N ASN A 70 5.66 -11.09 8.44
CA ASN A 70 5.86 -10.35 7.19
C ASN A 70 5.81 -11.21 5.92
N ARG A 71 5.73 -12.55 6.05
CA ARG A 71 5.53 -13.49 4.94
C ARG A 71 4.06 -13.68 4.56
N GLN A 72 3.15 -13.10 5.34
CA GLN A 72 1.72 -13.08 5.05
C GLN A 72 1.28 -11.72 4.48
N PRO A 73 0.19 -11.65 3.68
CA PRO A 73 -0.26 -10.42 3.04
C PRO A 73 -1.02 -9.51 4.02
N TYR A 74 -0.32 -8.56 4.62
CA TYR A 74 -0.89 -7.64 5.61
C TYR A 74 -0.93 -6.21 5.08
N TYR A 75 -2.08 -5.56 5.26
CA TYR A 75 -2.22 -4.11 5.24
C TYR A 75 -2.39 -3.61 6.68
N ILE A 76 -1.49 -2.73 7.12
CA ILE A 76 -1.48 -2.16 8.47
C ILE A 76 -1.57 -0.64 8.34
N GLY A 77 -2.68 -0.07 8.77
CA GLY A 77 -2.89 1.37 8.81
C GLY A 77 -3.89 1.71 9.90
N PHE A 78 -4.02 2.99 10.24
CA PHE A 78 -4.99 3.43 11.23
C PHE A 78 -6.40 3.40 10.63
N SER A 79 -7.20 2.38 10.97
CA SER A 79 -8.65 2.38 10.73
C SER A 79 -9.41 2.63 12.04
N TYR A 80 -9.70 3.89 12.34
CA TYR A 80 -10.71 4.24 13.34
C TYR A 80 -11.41 5.53 12.89
N GLY A 81 -12.46 5.41 12.07
CA GLY A 81 -13.39 6.50 11.72
C GLY A 81 -12.82 7.79 11.11
N MET A 82 -11.50 7.88 10.96
CA MET A 82 -10.70 9.07 10.64
C MET A 82 -9.62 8.73 9.61
N ALA A 83 -9.78 7.62 8.89
CA ALA A 83 -8.84 7.15 7.88
C ALA A 83 -8.99 7.97 6.57
N TYR A 84 -8.78 9.28 6.67
CA TYR A 84 -8.13 10.00 5.59
C TYR A 84 -6.67 9.53 5.62
N GLY A 85 -6.12 9.07 4.49
CA GLY A 85 -4.85 8.32 4.41
C GLY A 85 -3.59 8.98 5.01
N GLY A 86 -3.67 10.18 5.59
CA GLY A 86 -2.55 10.99 6.06
C GLY A 86 -1.84 10.52 7.33
N GLY A 87 -2.32 9.46 8.00
CA GLY A 87 -1.52 8.81 9.06
C GLY A 87 -0.42 7.90 8.54
N GLY A 88 -0.46 7.61 7.24
CA GLY A 88 0.35 6.58 6.60
C GLY A 88 -0.10 5.15 6.90
N PHE A 89 0.47 4.22 6.14
CA PHE A 89 0.22 2.80 6.24
C PHE A 89 1.47 1.99 5.88
N ALA A 90 1.47 0.72 6.26
CA ALA A 90 2.48 -0.26 5.91
C ALA A 90 1.83 -1.47 5.23
N ILE A 91 2.50 -2.00 4.22
CA ILE A 91 2.12 -3.25 3.55
C ILE A 91 3.29 -4.23 3.59
N SER A 92 2.98 -5.50 3.78
CA SER A 92 4.00 -6.55 3.75
C SER A 92 4.47 -6.81 2.32
N ARG A 93 5.67 -7.39 2.18
CA ARG A 93 6.25 -7.72 0.88
C ARG A 93 5.35 -8.61 0.01
N PRO A 94 4.72 -9.71 0.50
CA PRO A 94 3.82 -10.53 -0.32
C PRO A 94 2.61 -9.75 -0.83
N LEU A 95 2.09 -8.82 -0.02
CA LEU A 95 0.98 -7.98 -0.45
C LEU A 95 1.44 -6.98 -1.54
N ALA A 96 2.60 -6.36 -1.37
CA ALA A 96 3.17 -5.47 -2.39
C ALA A 96 3.42 -6.19 -3.72
N GLU A 97 3.86 -7.45 -3.68
CA GLU A 97 3.99 -8.30 -4.86
C GLU A 97 2.64 -8.54 -5.54
N HIS A 98 1.61 -8.92 -4.77
CA HIS A 98 0.27 -9.14 -5.30
C HIS A 98 -0.30 -7.88 -5.97
N LEU A 99 -0.13 -6.72 -5.33
CA LEU A 99 -0.53 -5.43 -5.91
C LEU A 99 0.24 -5.12 -7.19
N THR A 100 1.54 -5.43 -7.25
CA THR A 100 2.38 -5.24 -8.44
C THR A 100 1.91 -6.10 -9.60
N LEU A 101 1.56 -7.37 -9.35
CA LEU A 101 1.01 -8.27 -10.36
C LEU A 101 -0.34 -7.76 -10.88
N LYS A 102 -1.24 -7.33 -9.98
CA LYS A 102 -2.52 -6.71 -10.37
C LYS A 102 -2.33 -5.44 -11.19
N TYR A 103 -1.34 -4.61 -10.83
CA TYR A 103 -0.99 -3.40 -11.56
C TYR A 103 -0.46 -3.71 -12.96
N ALA A 104 0.39 -4.72 -13.12
CA ALA A 104 0.83 -5.18 -14.43
C ALA A 104 -0.33 -5.70 -15.29
N LEU A 105 -1.27 -6.44 -14.70
CA LEU A 105 -2.49 -6.87 -15.39
C LEU A 105 -3.37 -5.68 -15.80
N TRP A 106 -3.47 -4.65 -14.95
CA TRP A 106 -4.18 -3.40 -15.26
C TRP A 106 -3.56 -2.69 -16.46
N LEU A 107 -2.22 -2.56 -16.50
CA LEU A 107 -1.52 -1.98 -17.65
C LEU A 107 -1.78 -2.76 -18.95
N SER A 108 -2.10 -4.05 -18.81
CA SER A 108 -2.40 -4.96 -19.93
C SER A 108 -3.89 -5.00 -20.31
N SER A 109 -4.79 -4.42 -19.50
CA SER A 109 -6.25 -4.63 -19.62
C SER A 109 -7.08 -3.38 -19.31
N ASN A 110 -7.95 -2.96 -20.23
CA ASN A 110 -8.79 -1.75 -20.10
C ASN A 110 -9.91 -1.78 -19.02
N ILE A 111 -10.02 -2.79 -18.16
CA ILE A 111 -11.29 -3.04 -17.40
C ILE A 111 -11.17 -3.30 -15.88
N VAL A 112 -10.01 -3.63 -15.31
CA VAL A 112 -10.02 -4.23 -13.97
C VAL A 112 -9.47 -3.30 -12.91
N LEU A 113 -10.31 -2.65 -12.07
CA LEU A 113 -9.96 -2.34 -10.66
C LEU A 113 -11.20 -1.85 -9.87
N GLN A 114 -12.14 -2.76 -9.59
CA GLN A 114 -13.14 -2.55 -8.54
C GLN A 114 -12.82 -3.27 -7.22
N SER A 115 -11.85 -4.19 -7.21
CA SER A 115 -11.72 -5.18 -6.14
C SER A 115 -10.45 -5.14 -5.31
N ALA A 116 -9.37 -4.47 -5.71
CA ALA A 116 -8.08 -4.59 -5.02
C ALA A 116 -8.03 -3.98 -3.60
N PHE A 117 -8.98 -3.10 -3.26
CA PHE A 117 -9.06 -2.45 -1.94
C PHE A 117 -10.35 -2.78 -1.17
N LYS A 118 -11.15 -3.74 -1.64
CA LYS A 118 -12.39 -4.09 -0.94
C LYS A 118 -12.04 -4.99 0.24
N ASP A 119 -12.09 -4.43 1.45
CA ASP A 119 -11.83 -5.13 2.71
C ASP A 119 -12.71 -6.40 2.83
N PRO A 120 -12.13 -7.61 2.80
CA PRO A 120 -12.89 -8.83 2.83
C PRO A 120 -12.87 -9.40 4.26
N ARG A 121 -13.55 -8.77 5.24
CA ARG A 121 -14.04 -9.44 6.47
C ARG A 121 -14.91 -8.49 7.33
N PRO A 122 -15.89 -9.00 8.08
CA PRO A 122 -16.68 -8.19 9.00
C PRO A 122 -15.83 -7.80 10.22
N HIS A 123 -16.04 -6.56 10.69
CA HIS A 123 -15.45 -6.03 11.92
C HIS A 123 -15.88 -6.88 13.13
N ASN A 124 -15.05 -7.84 13.52
CA ASN A 124 -15.04 -8.31 14.90
C ASN A 124 -13.97 -7.53 15.63
N GLY A 125 -14.39 -6.85 16.71
CA GLY A 125 -13.55 -6.01 17.55
C GLY A 125 -12.29 -6.74 18.00
N HIS A 126 -11.30 -5.96 18.43
CA HIS A 126 -9.91 -6.34 18.76
C HIS A 126 -8.95 -6.24 17.55
N GLY A 127 -8.58 -5.00 17.20
CA GLY A 127 -7.48 -4.67 16.28
C GLY A 127 -7.77 -4.97 14.81
N CYS A 128 -8.20 -3.97 14.05
CA CYS A 128 -8.42 -4.11 12.61
C CYS A 128 -7.07 -4.23 11.87
N TYR A 129 -6.69 -5.48 11.57
CA TYR A 129 -5.69 -5.84 10.58
C TYR A 129 -6.41 -6.48 9.40
N SER A 130 -6.43 -5.78 8.25
CA SER A 130 -7.03 -6.32 7.03
C SER A 130 -6.00 -7.21 6.34
N THR A 131 -6.39 -8.47 6.13
CA THR A 131 -5.70 -9.43 5.26
C THR A 131 -6.54 -9.45 3.99
N ILE A 132 -5.97 -9.03 2.86
CA ILE A 132 -6.67 -9.01 1.56
C ILE A 132 -6.68 -10.39 0.94
#